data_AF-A0A523KM03-F1
#
_entry.id   AF-A0A523KM03-F1
#
_cell.length_a   1.000
_cell.length_b   1.000
_cell.length_c   1.000
_cell.angle_alpha   90.00
_cell.angle_beta   90.00
_cell.angle_gamma   90.00
#
_symmetry.space_group_name_H-M   'P 1'
#
loop_
_entity.id
_entity.type
_entity.pdbx_description
1 polymer ?
#
loop_
_entity_poly.entity_id
_entity_poly.type
_entity_poly.pdbx_seq_one_letter_code
_entity_poly.pdbx_strand_id
1 'polypeptide(L)'
;ADALSYMFYASAVLKKFEDDGRPRLDIPLVEWSAKYCLYQIQMALDEILRNFPIKWLGLLVRVVLFPLGLSLRQPNDSLSHRVAALLIKPGEARDRLTQGIFISDDENDITGCLEDALLKVIRAEPIERRLRANHQMKSDLQTYQQWLDDLLGLDLLTVKEVEILRQAQAATRKVIMVDDFEPQEIAQVKKSNRKVA
;
A
#
# COMPACT_ATOMS: atom_id res chain seq x y z
N ALA A 1 -22.70 -9.56 7.77
CA ALA A 1 -21.79 -9.85 8.90
C ALA A 1 -20.72 -8.76 9.10
N ASP A 2 -20.89 -7.55 8.53
CA ASP A 2 -19.76 -6.64 8.34
C ASP A 2 -19.62 -5.54 9.42
N ALA A 3 -20.73 -5.01 9.93
CA ALA A 3 -20.72 -3.95 10.95
C ALA A 3 -20.02 -4.37 12.26
N LEU A 4 -20.26 -5.60 12.73
CA LEU A 4 -19.63 -6.10 13.97
C LEU A 4 -18.12 -6.26 13.81
N SER A 5 -17.66 -6.76 12.66
CA SER A 5 -16.23 -6.88 12.34
C SER A 5 -15.54 -5.53 12.37
N TYR A 6 -16.13 -4.50 11.74
CA TYR A 6 -15.55 -3.16 11.78
C TYR A 6 -15.61 -2.49 13.15
N MET A 7 -16.63 -2.78 13.99
CA MET A 7 -16.64 -2.32 15.38
C MET A 7 -15.50 -2.97 16.19
N PHE A 8 -15.23 -4.26 15.94
CA PHE A 8 -14.08 -4.94 16.53
C PHE A 8 -12.76 -4.33 16.05
N TYR A 9 -12.58 -4.10 14.74
CA TYR A 9 -11.36 -3.48 14.21
C TYR A 9 -11.13 -2.07 14.76
N ALA A 10 -12.17 -1.23 14.83
CA ALA A 10 -12.06 0.10 15.44
C ALA A 10 -11.61 0.00 16.91
N SER A 11 -12.18 -0.94 17.67
CA SER A 11 -11.83 -1.16 19.07
C SER A 11 -10.39 -1.68 19.22
N ALA A 12 -9.97 -2.62 18.36
CA ALA A 12 -8.63 -3.18 18.35
C ALA A 12 -7.57 -2.14 18.00
N VAL A 13 -7.85 -1.27 17.01
CA VAL A 13 -6.96 -0.15 16.64
C VAL A 13 -6.77 0.80 17.83
N LEU A 14 -7.86 1.19 18.50
CA LEU A 14 -7.78 2.06 19.68
C LEU A 14 -7.05 1.39 20.84
N LYS A 15 -7.31 0.10 21.07
CA LYS A 15 -6.64 -0.68 22.13
C LYS A 15 -5.14 -0.81 21.86
N LYS A 16 -4.75 -1.16 20.64
CA LYS A 16 -3.34 -1.23 20.24
C LYS A 16 -2.64 0.12 20.42
N PHE A 17 -3.27 1.21 19.99
CA PHE A 17 -2.72 2.55 20.18
C PHE A 17 -2.54 2.92 21.65
N GLU A 18 -3.47 2.51 22.51
CA GLU A 18 -3.33 2.66 23.96
C GLU A 18 -2.14 1.85 24.51
N ASP A 19 -2.05 0.58 24.12
CA ASP A 19 -1.02 -0.35 24.58
C ASP A 19 0.38 0.04 24.13
N ASP A 20 0.51 0.62 22.93
CA ASP A 20 1.76 1.16 22.39
C ASP A 20 2.17 2.49 23.05
N GLY A 21 1.37 3.03 24.00
CA GLY A 21 1.68 4.25 24.74
C GLY A 21 1.27 5.56 24.05
N ARG A 22 0.30 5.49 23.12
CA ARG A 22 -0.21 6.64 22.34
C ARG A 22 0.88 7.44 21.59
N PRO A 23 1.77 6.77 20.83
CA PRO A 23 2.84 7.45 20.12
C PRO A 23 2.27 8.41 19.07
N ARG A 24 2.70 9.68 19.10
CA ARG A 24 2.17 10.72 18.19
C ARG A 24 2.35 10.39 16.71
N LEU A 25 3.40 9.62 16.37
CA LEU A 25 3.69 9.18 15.02
C LEU A 25 2.59 8.27 14.44
N ASP A 26 1.82 7.57 15.27
CA ASP A 26 0.81 6.61 14.83
C ASP A 26 -0.58 7.24 14.69
N ILE A 27 -0.76 8.50 15.12
CA ILE A 27 -2.03 9.22 15.04
C ILE A 27 -2.63 9.16 13.62
N PRO A 28 -1.87 9.39 12.52
CA PRO A 28 -2.44 9.29 11.18
C PRO A 28 -2.98 7.89 10.86
N LEU A 29 -2.31 6.83 11.32
CA LEU A 29 -2.74 5.44 11.11
C LEU A 29 -4.04 5.16 11.87
N VAL A 30 -4.12 5.61 13.13
CA VAL A 30 -5.30 5.45 13.99
C VAL A 30 -6.48 6.25 13.46
N GLU A 31 -6.27 7.51 13.12
CA GLU A 31 -7.31 8.40 12.58
C GLU A 31 -7.88 7.82 11.28
N TRP A 32 -7.01 7.37 10.36
CA TRP A 32 -7.44 6.78 9.09
C TRP A 32 -8.25 5.50 9.32
N SER A 33 -7.72 4.59 10.14
CA SER A 33 -8.35 3.29 10.42
C SER A 33 -9.70 3.44 11.13
N ALA A 34 -9.78 4.32 12.13
CA ALA A 34 -11.02 4.59 12.86
C ALA A 34 -12.09 5.22 11.95
N LYS A 35 -11.73 6.22 11.14
CA LYS A 35 -12.65 6.84 10.17
C LYS A 35 -13.16 5.83 9.16
N TYR A 36 -12.26 4.99 8.63
CA TYR A 36 -12.63 3.94 7.69
C TYR A 36 -13.61 2.95 8.33
N CYS A 37 -13.29 2.41 9.51
CA CYS A 37 -14.17 1.47 10.20
C CYS A 37 -15.55 2.07 10.51
N LEU A 38 -15.61 3.29 11.03
CA LEU A 38 -16.88 3.98 11.30
C LEU A 38 -17.72 4.19 10.04
N TYR A 39 -17.09 4.58 8.94
CA TYR A 39 -17.75 4.68 7.64
C TYR A 39 -18.32 3.34 7.19
N GLN A 40 -17.56 2.26 7.30
CA GLN A 40 -18.01 0.92 6.91
C GLN A 40 -19.16 0.40 7.80
N ILE A 41 -19.11 0.66 9.11
CA ILE A 41 -20.22 0.36 10.02
C ILE A 41 -21.49 1.07 9.57
N GLN A 42 -21.40 2.37 9.29
CA GLN A 42 -22.53 3.16 8.81
C GLN A 42 -23.10 2.57 7.50
N MET A 43 -22.23 2.21 6.55
CA MET A 43 -22.67 1.65 5.28
C MET A 43 -23.33 0.28 5.44
N ALA A 44 -22.73 -0.61 6.22
CA ALA A 44 -23.30 -1.93 6.50
C ALA A 44 -24.66 -1.82 7.19
N LEU A 45 -24.82 -0.89 8.15
CA LEU A 45 -26.12 -0.64 8.79
C LEU A 45 -27.15 -0.07 7.81
N ASP A 46 -26.77 0.91 6.98
CA ASP A 46 -27.67 1.48 5.96
C ASP A 46 -28.13 0.42 4.96
N GLU A 47 -27.23 -0.47 4.52
CA GLU A 47 -27.54 -1.57 3.62
C GLU A 47 -28.51 -2.59 4.24
N ILE A 48 -28.29 -2.98 5.50
CA ILE A 48 -29.19 -3.87 6.24
C ILE A 48 -30.61 -3.26 6.31
N LEU A 49 -30.70 -1.96 6.58
CA LEU A 49 -31.99 -1.27 6.68
C LEU A 49 -32.71 -1.10 5.34
N ARG A 50 -31.95 -0.92 4.24
CA ARG A 50 -32.51 -0.87 2.88
C ARG A 50 -33.06 -2.22 2.43
N ASN A 51 -32.39 -3.29 2.82
CA ASN A 51 -32.76 -4.67 2.48
C ASN A 51 -33.69 -5.32 3.52
N PHE A 52 -34.23 -4.52 4.46
CA PHE A 52 -35.06 -5.05 5.54
C PHE A 52 -36.36 -5.68 4.98
N PRO A 53 -36.80 -6.86 5.47
CA PRO A 53 -37.97 -7.56 4.94
C PRO A 53 -39.25 -6.72 4.98
N ILE A 54 -39.39 -5.92 6.04
CA ILE A 54 -40.50 -5.00 6.26
C ILE A 54 -40.01 -3.58 5.95
N LYS A 55 -40.24 -3.10 4.72
CA LYS A 55 -39.69 -1.83 4.23
C LYS A 55 -39.98 -0.62 5.12
N TRP A 56 -41.20 -0.51 5.66
CA TRP A 56 -41.58 0.62 6.52
C TRP A 56 -40.85 0.59 7.87
N LEU A 57 -40.60 -0.61 8.41
CA LEU A 57 -39.86 -0.77 9.67
C LEU A 57 -38.38 -0.44 9.46
N GLY A 58 -37.80 -0.87 8.34
CA GLY A 58 -36.45 -0.47 7.93
C GLY A 58 -36.31 1.05 7.82
N LEU A 59 -37.29 1.73 7.21
CA LEU A 59 -37.31 3.20 7.12
C LEU A 59 -37.41 3.86 8.50
N LEU A 60 -38.29 3.36 9.39
CA LEU A 60 -38.45 3.90 10.74
C LEU A 60 -37.15 3.80 11.53
N VAL A 61 -36.53 2.62 11.55
CA VAL A 61 -35.25 2.40 12.24
C VAL A 61 -34.15 3.26 11.64
N ARG A 62 -34.15 3.45 10.30
CA ARG A 62 -33.20 4.33 9.61
C ARG A 62 -33.32 5.79 10.06
N VAL A 63 -34.53 6.31 10.22
CA VAL A 63 -34.75 7.68 10.72
C VAL A 63 -34.29 7.81 12.18
N VAL A 64 -34.45 6.77 12.99
CA VAL A 64 -33.97 6.76 14.39
C VAL A 64 -32.45 6.72 14.48
N LEU A 65 -31.79 5.86 13.70
CA LEU A 65 -30.33 5.69 13.74
C LEU A 65 -29.58 6.78 12.99
N PHE A 66 -30.16 7.29 11.89
CA PHE A 66 -29.56 8.28 11.01
C PHE A 66 -30.50 9.48 10.81
N PRO A 67 -30.82 10.25 11.88
CA PRO A 67 -31.80 11.33 11.81
C PRO A 67 -31.39 12.45 10.84
N LEU A 68 -30.08 12.68 10.70
CA LEU A 68 -29.49 13.64 9.76
C LEU A 68 -28.96 12.97 8.49
N GLY A 69 -29.29 11.69 8.27
CA GLY A 69 -28.71 10.86 7.22
C GLY A 69 -27.30 10.36 7.55
N LEU A 70 -26.60 9.93 6.50
CA LEU A 70 -25.26 9.33 6.58
C LEU A 70 -24.19 10.43 6.64
N SER A 71 -23.73 10.77 7.85
CA SER A 71 -22.82 11.89 8.09
C SER A 71 -21.35 11.52 8.00
N LEU A 72 -21.01 10.24 8.23
CA LEU A 72 -19.63 9.77 8.21
C LEU A 72 -19.12 9.71 6.77
N ARG A 73 -17.88 10.15 6.58
CA ARG A 73 -17.19 10.19 5.29
C ARG A 73 -15.98 9.27 5.33
N GLN A 74 -15.58 8.78 4.16
CA GLN A 74 -14.32 8.07 4.00
C GLN A 74 -13.13 8.97 4.41
N PRO A 75 -12.00 8.36 4.83
CA PRO A 75 -10.75 9.10 5.00
C PRO A 75 -10.41 9.90 3.74
N ASN A 76 -9.97 11.14 3.91
CA ASN A 76 -9.61 12.00 2.79
C ASN A 76 -8.20 11.69 2.27
N ASP A 77 -7.92 12.11 1.04
CA ASP A 77 -6.64 11.85 0.37
C ASP A 77 -5.44 12.41 1.12
N SER A 78 -5.59 13.55 1.81
CA SER A 78 -4.50 14.13 2.60
C SER A 78 -4.14 13.28 3.82
N LEU A 79 -5.12 12.61 4.45
CA LEU A 79 -4.86 11.64 5.51
C LEU A 79 -4.25 10.35 4.94
N SER A 80 -4.78 9.84 3.82
CA SER A 80 -4.22 8.69 3.12
C SER A 80 -2.76 8.92 2.70
N HIS A 81 -2.43 10.12 2.21
CA HIS A 81 -1.07 10.50 1.86
C HIS A 81 -0.13 10.51 3.08
N ARG A 82 -0.58 11.04 4.23
CA ARG A 82 0.19 11.01 5.48
C ARG A 82 0.46 9.58 5.95
N VAL A 83 -0.54 8.70 5.87
CA VAL A 83 -0.38 7.27 6.18
C VAL A 83 0.61 6.61 5.22
N ALA A 84 0.46 6.80 3.91
CA ALA A 84 1.36 6.24 2.92
C ALA A 84 2.80 6.71 3.15
N ALA A 85 3.01 8.01 3.42
CA ALA A 85 4.33 8.57 3.69
C ALA A 85 5.02 7.96 4.93
N LEU A 86 4.26 7.53 5.94
CA LEU A 86 4.78 6.80 7.10
C LEU A 86 5.17 5.36 6.73
N LEU A 87 4.38 4.68 5.89
CA LEU A 87 4.61 3.29 5.52
C LEU A 87 5.75 3.11 4.52
N ILE A 88 5.93 4.03 3.57
CA ILE A 88 6.97 3.93 2.52
C ILE A 88 8.35 4.42 2.98
N LYS A 89 8.53 4.66 4.27
CA LYS A 89 9.80 5.06 4.86
C LYS A 89 10.13 4.15 6.05
N PRO A 90 11.40 3.72 6.20
CA PRO A 90 11.87 3.11 7.43
C PRO A 90 11.61 4.07 8.60
N GLY A 91 11.11 3.53 9.71
CA GLY A 91 10.84 4.32 10.89
C GLY A 91 9.98 3.59 11.90
N GLU A 92 9.98 4.10 13.14
CA GLU A 92 9.41 3.41 14.29
C GLU A 92 7.93 3.03 14.14
N ALA A 93 7.14 3.83 13.41
CA ALA A 93 5.73 3.54 13.16
C ALA A 93 5.57 2.29 12.28
N ARG A 94 6.42 2.12 11.26
CA ARG A 94 6.46 0.92 10.41
C ARG A 94 6.96 -0.26 11.23
N ASP A 95 8.03 -0.07 12.00
CA ASP A 95 8.64 -1.14 12.81
C ASP A 95 7.65 -1.71 13.85
N ARG A 96 6.82 -0.85 14.46
CA ARG A 96 5.73 -1.28 15.36
C ARG A 96 4.61 -2.03 14.62
N LEU A 97 4.32 -1.68 13.37
CA LEU A 97 3.32 -2.36 12.56
C LEU A 97 3.79 -3.72 12.06
N THR A 98 5.09 -3.85 11.75
CA THR A 98 5.70 -5.10 11.31
C THR A 98 6.21 -5.97 12.46
N GLN A 99 6.08 -5.50 13.71
CA GLN A 99 6.50 -6.25 14.88
C GLN A 99 5.80 -7.62 14.94
N GLY A 100 6.60 -8.68 15.04
CA GLY A 100 6.12 -10.07 15.07
C GLY A 100 5.91 -10.69 13.68
N ILE A 101 6.14 -9.94 12.60
CA ILE A 101 6.23 -10.49 11.24
C ILE A 101 7.68 -10.89 10.99
N PHE A 102 7.89 -12.09 10.45
CA PHE A 102 9.22 -12.49 9.99
C PHE A 102 9.59 -11.71 8.73
N ILE A 103 10.72 -11.02 8.79
CA ILE A 103 11.32 -10.30 7.68
C ILE A 103 12.72 -10.90 7.49
N SER A 104 12.97 -11.47 6.33
CA SER A 104 14.26 -12.06 5.99
C SER A 104 15.26 -10.98 5.58
N ASP A 105 16.54 -11.19 5.89
CA ASP A 105 17.65 -10.40 5.35
C ASP A 105 18.15 -10.93 3.99
N ASP A 106 17.61 -12.06 3.52
CA ASP A 106 17.95 -12.62 2.21
C ASP A 106 17.22 -11.87 1.09
N GLU A 107 17.99 -11.23 0.20
CA GLU A 107 17.45 -10.54 -0.98
C GLU A 107 16.65 -11.47 -1.91
N ASN A 108 16.78 -12.80 -1.78
CA ASN A 108 16.04 -13.79 -2.57
C ASN A 108 14.74 -14.26 -1.92
N ASP A 109 14.55 -14.00 -0.63
CA ASP A 109 13.26 -14.20 0.02
C ASP A 109 12.29 -13.08 -0.40
N ILE A 110 10.99 -13.36 -0.40
CA ILE A 110 9.96 -12.39 -0.81
C ILE A 110 9.98 -11.17 0.11
N THR A 111 10.11 -11.38 1.43
CA THR A 111 10.11 -10.29 2.40
C THR A 111 11.44 -9.52 2.36
N GLY A 112 12.56 -10.20 2.22
CA GLY A 112 13.88 -9.57 2.13
C GLY A 112 14.09 -8.80 0.82
N CYS A 113 13.59 -9.31 -0.30
CA CYS A 113 13.58 -8.60 -1.59
C CYS A 113 12.84 -7.25 -1.49
N LEU A 114 11.72 -7.20 -0.78
CA LEU A 114 10.95 -5.98 -0.59
C LEU A 114 11.70 -4.94 0.25
N GLU A 115 12.30 -5.35 1.36
CA GLU A 115 13.08 -4.45 2.23
C GLU A 115 14.35 -3.94 1.54
N ASP A 116 15.05 -4.82 0.82
CA ASP A 116 16.21 -4.45 0.02
C ASP A 116 15.86 -3.42 -1.06
N ALA A 117 14.77 -3.65 -1.80
CA ALA A 117 14.28 -2.70 -2.79
C ALA A 117 13.91 -1.35 -2.16
N LEU A 118 13.25 -1.34 -1.00
CA LEU A 118 12.92 -0.12 -0.27
C LEU A 118 14.18 0.71 0.04
N LEU A 119 15.22 0.07 0.60
CA LEU A 119 16.48 0.75 0.93
C LEU A 119 17.19 1.29 -0.32
N LYS A 120 17.25 0.51 -1.40
CA LYS A 120 17.88 0.91 -2.66
C LYS A 120 17.12 2.08 -3.33
N VAL A 121 15.79 2.06 -3.32
CA VAL A 121 14.95 3.15 -3.86
C VAL A 121 15.12 4.44 -3.05
N ILE A 122 15.17 4.36 -1.72
CA ILE A 122 15.40 5.55 -0.88
C ILE A 122 16.78 6.17 -1.15
N ARG A 123 17.81 5.34 -1.38
CA ARG A 123 19.15 5.84 -1.77
C ARG A 123 19.16 6.48 -3.15
N ALA A 124 18.36 5.98 -4.09
CA ALA A 124 18.22 6.52 -5.43
C ALA A 124 17.36 7.81 -5.49
N GLU A 125 16.41 7.97 -4.57
CA GLU A 125 15.45 9.08 -4.53
C GLU A 125 16.09 10.49 -4.67
N PRO A 126 17.15 10.88 -3.93
CA PRO A 126 17.75 12.21 -4.10
C PRO A 126 18.32 12.44 -5.51
N ILE A 127 18.85 11.39 -6.15
CA ILE A 127 19.38 11.46 -7.51
C ILE A 127 18.22 11.67 -8.50
N GLU A 128 17.16 10.88 -8.37
CA GLU A 128 15.97 11.03 -9.21
C GLU A 128 15.31 12.41 -9.05
N ARG A 129 15.20 12.91 -7.81
CA ARG A 129 14.65 14.26 -7.57
C ARG A 129 15.50 15.34 -8.26
N ARG A 130 16.83 15.21 -8.25
CA ARG A 130 17.74 16.13 -8.96
C ARG A 130 17.52 16.07 -10.48
N LEU A 131 17.38 14.87 -11.03
CA LEU A 131 17.09 14.68 -12.46
C LEU A 131 15.70 15.25 -12.84
N ARG A 132 14.68 15.06 -12.00
CA ARG A 132 13.34 15.66 -12.17
C ARG A 132 13.40 17.17 -12.20
N ALA A 133 14.10 17.79 -11.26
CA ALA A 133 14.26 19.24 -11.20
C ALA A 133 14.96 19.79 -12.46
N ASN A 134 15.90 19.04 -13.03
CA ASN A 134 16.63 19.41 -14.25
C ASN A 134 15.91 19.00 -15.54
N HIS A 135 14.65 18.55 -15.47
CA HIS A 135 13.86 18.07 -16.61
C HIS A 135 14.51 16.92 -17.39
N GLN A 136 15.38 16.15 -16.73
CA GLN A 136 16.09 15.01 -17.29
C GLN A 136 15.30 13.72 -17.08
N MET A 137 14.07 13.67 -17.60
CA MET A 137 13.22 12.48 -17.50
C MET A 137 13.55 11.46 -18.58
N LYS A 138 13.44 10.19 -18.21
CA LYS A 138 13.60 9.08 -19.15
C LYS A 138 12.50 9.17 -20.21
N SER A 139 12.90 9.20 -21.47
CA SER A 139 11.98 9.13 -22.61
C SER A 139 11.34 7.74 -22.71
N ASP A 140 10.14 7.67 -23.26
CA ASP A 140 9.45 6.41 -23.54
C ASP A 140 10.14 5.60 -24.65
N LEU A 141 10.86 6.29 -25.55
CA LEU A 141 11.51 5.69 -26.72
C LEU A 141 12.87 5.05 -26.40
N GLN A 142 13.40 5.24 -25.20
CA GLN A 142 14.71 4.73 -24.81
C GLN A 142 14.61 3.71 -23.67
N THR A 143 15.58 2.81 -23.61
CA THR A 143 15.72 1.88 -22.49
C THR A 143 16.29 2.63 -21.28
N TYR A 144 16.03 2.12 -20.07
CA TYR A 144 16.58 2.73 -18.86
C TYR A 144 18.11 2.76 -18.86
N GLN A 145 18.76 1.71 -19.38
CA GLN A 145 20.21 1.66 -19.52
C GLN A 145 20.74 2.76 -20.45
N GLN A 146 20.12 2.92 -21.64
CA GLN A 146 20.49 3.97 -22.59
C GLN A 146 20.35 5.36 -21.97
N TRP A 147 19.27 5.60 -21.22
CA TRP A 147 19.07 6.86 -20.51
C TRP A 147 20.17 7.15 -19.47
N LEU A 148 20.64 6.13 -18.73
CA LEU A 148 21.75 6.30 -17.79
C LEU A 148 23.07 6.59 -18.51
N ASP A 149 23.33 5.90 -19.62
CA ASP A 149 24.55 6.06 -20.42
C ASP A 149 24.61 7.49 -21.03
N ASP A 150 23.48 8.01 -21.50
CA ASP A 150 23.37 9.39 -22.01
C ASP A 150 23.64 10.42 -20.91
N LEU A 151 23.06 10.23 -19.72
CA LEU A 151 23.28 11.14 -18.58
C LEU A 151 24.72 11.10 -18.05
N LEU A 152 25.37 9.95 -18.13
CA LEU A 152 26.78 9.80 -17.81
C LEU A 152 27.65 10.52 -18.86
N GLY A 153 27.32 10.41 -20.15
CA GLY A 153 28.01 11.12 -21.23
C GLY A 153 27.85 12.65 -21.18
N LEU A 154 26.79 13.14 -20.55
CA LEU A 154 26.53 14.56 -20.30
C LEU A 154 27.13 15.06 -18.97
N ASP A 155 27.90 14.23 -18.25
CA ASP A 155 28.46 14.52 -16.91
C ASP A 155 27.40 14.95 -15.86
N LEU A 156 26.13 14.58 -16.06
CA LEU A 156 25.02 14.86 -15.13
C LEU A 156 24.93 13.84 -13.99
N LEU A 157 25.57 12.68 -14.18
CA LEU A 157 25.69 11.60 -13.21
C LEU A 157 27.13 11.15 -13.08
N THR A 158 27.50 10.71 -11.88
CA THR A 158 28.76 9.98 -11.65
C THR A 158 28.56 8.48 -11.83
N VAL A 159 29.64 7.74 -12.10
CA VAL A 159 29.62 6.26 -12.18
C VAL A 159 28.98 5.62 -10.94
N LYS A 160 29.22 6.20 -9.76
CA LYS A 160 28.61 5.73 -8.50
C LYS A 160 27.09 5.95 -8.47
N GLU A 161 26.62 7.09 -8.94
CA GLU A 161 25.19 7.41 -8.99
C GLU A 161 24.45 6.54 -10.01
N VAL A 162 25.08 6.25 -11.16
CA VAL A 162 24.55 5.30 -12.16
C VAL A 162 24.37 3.92 -11.54
N GLU A 163 25.35 3.43 -10.77
CA GLU A 163 25.25 2.13 -10.12
C GLU A 163 24.12 2.09 -9.07
N ILE A 164 23.93 3.17 -8.29
CA ILE A 164 22.82 3.27 -7.33
C ILE A 164 21.47 3.18 -8.04
N LEU A 165 21.28 3.93 -9.14
CA LEU A 165 20.05 3.91 -9.93
C LEU A 165 19.79 2.52 -10.55
N ARG A 166 20.83 1.90 -11.09
CA ARG A 166 20.76 0.55 -11.66
C ARG A 166 20.35 -0.49 -10.61
N GLN A 167 20.97 -0.46 -9.44
CA GLN A 167 20.64 -1.38 -8.33
C GLN A 167 19.20 -1.20 -7.85
N ALA A 168 18.76 0.06 -7.69
CA ALA A 168 17.38 0.36 -7.31
C ALA A 168 16.37 -0.13 -8.36
N GLN A 169 16.67 0.07 -9.66
CA GLN A 169 15.80 -0.42 -10.73
C GLN A 169 15.74 -1.95 -10.75
N ALA A 170 16.88 -2.63 -10.61
CA ALA A 170 16.94 -4.09 -10.59
C ALA A 170 16.15 -4.67 -9.42
N ALA A 171 16.33 -4.13 -8.21
CA ALA A 171 15.60 -4.56 -7.01
C ALA A 171 14.09 -4.29 -7.15
N THR A 172 13.70 -3.10 -7.65
CA THR A 172 12.29 -2.76 -7.90
C THR A 172 11.66 -3.73 -8.90
N ARG A 173 12.38 -4.04 -9.99
CA ARG A 173 11.90 -4.99 -11.00
C ARG A 173 11.73 -6.40 -10.42
N LYS A 174 12.65 -6.84 -9.56
CA LYS A 174 12.56 -8.12 -8.85
C LYS A 174 11.30 -8.21 -7.98
N VAL A 175 10.96 -7.14 -7.25
CA VAL A 175 9.73 -7.05 -6.45
C VAL A 175 8.46 -7.00 -7.32
N ILE A 176 8.50 -6.36 -8.49
CA ILE A 176 7.35 -6.30 -9.39
C ILE A 176 7.10 -7.66 -10.07
N MET A 177 8.16 -8.38 -10.43
CA MET A 177 8.09 -9.67 -11.11
C MET A 177 7.76 -10.85 -10.17
N VAL A 178 7.16 -10.59 -9.00
CA VAL A 178 6.69 -11.64 -8.09
C VAL A 178 5.73 -12.55 -8.85
N ASP A 179 6.12 -13.82 -8.98
CA ASP A 179 5.54 -14.88 -9.83
C ASP A 179 5.71 -14.70 -11.35
N ASP A 180 6.95 -14.69 -11.84
CA ASP A 180 7.24 -14.98 -13.26
C ASP A 180 7.05 -16.49 -13.50
N PHE A 181 5.80 -16.92 -13.71
CA PHE A 181 5.52 -18.28 -14.15
C PHE A 181 6.21 -18.51 -15.48
N GLU A 182 7.03 -19.56 -15.60
CA GLU A 182 7.55 -19.90 -16.90
C GLU A 182 6.37 -20.17 -17.86
N PRO A 183 6.43 -19.74 -19.13
CA PRO A 183 5.36 -19.97 -20.10
C PRO A 183 4.92 -21.45 -20.19
N GLN A 184 5.86 -22.35 -19.85
CA GLN A 184 5.67 -23.80 -19.80
C GLN A 184 4.75 -24.24 -18.66
N GLU A 185 4.80 -23.59 -17.49
CA GLU A 185 3.94 -23.86 -16.33
C GLU A 185 2.49 -23.43 -16.62
N ILE A 186 2.31 -22.28 -17.28
CA ILE A 186 1.00 -21.80 -17.74
C ILE A 186 0.41 -22.75 -18.80
N ALA A 187 1.25 -23.32 -19.68
CA ALA A 187 0.82 -24.25 -20.72
C ALA A 187 0.35 -25.61 -20.18
N GLN A 188 0.87 -26.06 -19.03
CA GLN A 188 0.46 -27.33 -18.41
C GLN A 188 -0.95 -27.27 -17.81
N VAL A 189 -1.36 -26.12 -17.24
CA VAL A 189 -2.71 -25.93 -16.67
C VAL A 189 -3.80 -26.10 -17.73
N LYS A 190 -3.56 -25.66 -18.98
CA LYS A 190 -4.51 -25.85 -20.10
C LYS A 190 -4.71 -27.32 -20.51
N LYS A 191 -3.74 -28.21 -20.28
CA LYS A 191 -3.86 -29.63 -20.63
C LYS A 191 -4.63 -30.45 -19.59
N SER A 192 -4.59 -30.04 -18.32
CA SER A 192 -5.34 -30.70 -17.24
C SER A 192 -6.86 -30.53 -17.40
N ASN A 193 -7.33 -29.32 -17.69
CA ASN A 193 -8.76 -29.02 -17.89
C ASN A 193 -9.37 -29.56 -19.20
N ARG A 194 -8.58 -30.16 -20.09
CA ARG A 194 -9.09 -30.80 -21.33
C ARG A 194 -9.27 -32.31 -21.22
N LYS A 195 -8.92 -32.94 -20.09
CA LYS A 195 -9.08 -34.38 -19.87
C LYS A 195 -10.36 -34.76 -19.10
N VAL A 196 -11.22 -33.80 -18.79
CA VAL A 196 -12.54 -34.04 -18.18
C VAL A 196 -13.60 -33.41 -19.08
N ALA A 197 -13.85 -34.04 -20.22
CA ALA A 197 -15.01 -33.87 -21.07
C ALA A 197 -15.23 -35.16 -21.85
#